data_AF-A0AAN0SXB7-F1
#
_entry.id   AF-A0AAN0SXB7-F1
#
_cell.length_a   1.000
_cell.length_b   1.000
_cell.length_c   1.000
_cell.angle_alpha   90.00
_cell.angle_beta   90.00
_cell.angle_gamma   90.00
#
_symmetry.space_group_name_H-M   'P 1'
#
loop_
_entity.id
_entity.type
_entity.pdbx_description
1 polymer ?
#
loop_
_entity_poly.entity_id
_entity_poly.type
_entity_poly.pdbx_seq_one_letter_code
_entity_poly.pdbx_strand_id
1 'polypeptide(L)'
;MIYDLAIIQNLFGPSKKVLNGLPNAVSIEEIEEDVLHDVQTYKEKISRFEEVCFNWELKRASIVLNKRFSSYNSSVRVLLDADFSLHAAKIEVCRELDDVETLEKQFTYRSIEERLSAKEFKCIWEQCMLNSGNQTSNLTIDEHFYSVQTELGKGWEKSCIVFYNKNEPIGMSIPHIEPGTVSEGRLFYFGVMPYYRGKGVASQLHLQCLHMLKEMGATYYIGSTHTSNEKMQRIFWRNNCSVKMEIELYYKIFNEGQGKRK
;
A
#
# COMPACT_ATOMS: atom_id res chain seq x y z
N MET A 1 -23.18 3.58 -19.92
CA MET A 1 -22.27 4.74 -19.83
C MET A 1 -20.91 4.29 -20.31
N ILE A 2 -20.28 5.00 -21.25
CA ILE A 2 -18.93 4.64 -21.74
C ILE A 2 -17.95 5.52 -20.99
N TYR A 3 -17.10 4.90 -20.17
CA TYR A 3 -16.02 5.59 -19.49
C TYR A 3 -14.81 5.66 -20.42
N ASP A 4 -14.27 6.84 -20.65
CA ASP A 4 -13.04 7.04 -21.42
C ASP A 4 -11.97 7.71 -20.57
N LEU A 5 -11.12 6.88 -19.96
CA LEU A 5 -10.03 7.33 -19.08
C LEU A 5 -9.01 8.22 -19.81
N ALA A 6 -8.95 8.20 -21.15
CA ALA A 6 -8.07 9.08 -21.91
C ALA A 6 -8.43 10.56 -21.73
N ILE A 7 -9.72 10.87 -21.51
CA ILE A 7 -10.18 12.24 -21.22
C ILE A 7 -9.48 12.78 -19.97
N ILE A 8 -9.42 11.96 -18.91
CA ILE A 8 -8.80 12.31 -17.64
C ILE A 8 -7.27 12.33 -17.76
N GLN A 9 -6.68 11.36 -18.45
CA GLN A 9 -5.23 11.32 -18.66
C GLN A 9 -4.73 12.56 -19.43
N ASN A 10 -5.46 13.00 -20.46
CA ASN A 10 -5.13 14.20 -21.24
C ASN A 10 -5.25 15.50 -20.42
N LEU A 11 -6.16 15.52 -19.43
CA LEU A 11 -6.33 16.68 -18.55
C LEU A 11 -5.10 16.91 -17.65
N PHE A 12 -4.53 15.83 -17.11
CA PHE A 12 -3.44 15.93 -16.14
C PHE A 12 -2.05 15.82 -16.79
N GLY A 13 -1.94 15.22 -17.97
CA GLY A 13 -0.67 15.05 -18.67
C GLY A 13 0.16 13.88 -18.14
N PRO A 14 1.38 13.68 -18.67
CA PRO A 14 2.16 12.46 -18.43
C PRO A 14 2.76 12.36 -17.02
N SER A 15 2.95 13.47 -16.30
CA SER A 15 3.50 13.46 -14.92
C SER A 15 2.51 12.94 -13.87
N LYS A 16 1.30 12.56 -14.29
CA LYS A 16 0.28 11.94 -13.46
C LYS A 16 -0.23 10.67 -14.11
N LYS A 17 -0.46 9.63 -13.30
CA LYS A 17 -1.04 8.36 -13.71
C LYS A 17 -2.51 8.29 -13.30
N VAL A 18 -3.38 7.88 -14.22
CA VAL A 18 -4.79 7.57 -13.92
C VAL A 18 -4.89 6.11 -13.48
N LEU A 19 -5.41 5.89 -12.28
CA LEU A 19 -5.73 4.56 -11.75
C LEU A 19 -7.22 4.26 -11.96
N ASN A 20 -7.50 3.12 -12.60
CA ASN A 20 -8.85 2.69 -12.91
C ASN A 20 -9.53 2.05 -11.68
N GLY A 21 -10.47 2.75 -11.06
CA GLY A 21 -11.34 2.24 -9.99
C GLY A 21 -12.81 2.15 -10.42
N LEU A 22 -13.08 2.16 -11.71
CA LEU A 22 -14.43 2.19 -12.26
C LEU A 22 -15.22 0.93 -11.90
N PRO A 23 -16.56 1.02 -11.78
CA PRO A 23 -17.39 2.21 -11.97
C PRO A 23 -17.49 3.11 -10.72
N ASN A 24 -16.76 2.82 -9.65
CA ASN A 24 -16.96 3.49 -8.37
C ASN A 24 -16.10 4.75 -8.21
N ALA A 25 -14.87 4.75 -8.75
CA ALA A 25 -13.93 5.82 -8.55
C ALA A 25 -12.91 5.96 -9.68
N VAL A 26 -12.27 7.12 -9.73
CA VAL A 26 -11.02 7.33 -10.46
C VAL A 26 -10.04 8.00 -9.51
N SER A 27 -8.77 7.56 -9.56
CA SER A 27 -7.69 8.18 -8.80
C SER A 27 -6.61 8.73 -9.74
N ILE A 28 -6.07 9.89 -9.41
CA ILE A 28 -4.91 10.49 -10.07
C ILE A 28 -3.73 10.38 -9.12
N GLU A 29 -2.60 9.87 -9.61
CA GLU A 29 -1.38 9.72 -8.83
C GLU A 29 -0.24 10.53 -9.46
N GLU A 30 0.40 11.39 -8.66
CA GLU A 30 1.62 12.08 -9.09
C GLU A 30 2.80 11.10 -9.15
N ILE A 31 3.32 10.87 -10.36
CA ILE A 31 4.45 9.96 -10.59
C ILE A 31 5.76 10.72 -10.84
N GLU A 32 5.66 11.96 -11.30
CA GLU A 32 6.80 12.85 -11.57
C GLU A 32 6.46 14.29 -11.19
N GLU A 33 7.51 15.08 -10.89
CA GLU A 33 7.34 16.49 -10.57
C GLU A 33 6.96 17.29 -11.83
N ASP A 34 5.88 18.07 -11.72
CA ASP A 34 5.48 18.98 -12.79
C ASP A 34 6.18 20.32 -12.61
N VAL A 35 7.32 20.49 -13.27
CA VAL A 35 8.16 21.71 -13.19
C VAL A 35 7.42 22.94 -13.72
N LEU A 36 6.37 22.75 -14.52
CA LEU A 36 5.52 23.83 -15.07
C LEU A 36 4.21 23.98 -14.29
N HIS A 37 4.15 23.49 -13.05
CA HIS A 37 2.97 23.60 -12.22
C HIS A 37 2.54 25.05 -12.04
N ASP A 38 1.30 25.34 -12.43
CA ASP A 38 0.61 26.60 -12.19
C ASP A 38 -0.67 26.34 -11.41
N VAL A 39 -0.89 27.12 -10.36
CA VAL A 39 -1.99 26.91 -9.41
C VAL A 39 -3.35 27.14 -10.07
N GLN A 40 -3.45 28.14 -10.95
CA GLN A 40 -4.70 28.47 -11.63
C GLN A 40 -5.08 27.37 -12.63
N THR A 41 -4.11 26.93 -13.43
CA THR A 41 -4.25 25.80 -14.35
C THR A 41 -4.62 24.51 -13.60
N TYR A 42 -3.98 24.25 -12.45
CA TYR A 42 -4.30 23.07 -11.63
C TYR A 42 -5.73 23.14 -11.07
N LYS A 43 -6.18 24.31 -10.62
CA LYS A 43 -7.57 24.54 -10.18
C LYS A 43 -8.57 24.24 -11.29
N GLU A 44 -8.30 24.70 -12.51
CA GLU A 44 -9.13 24.40 -13.68
C GLU A 44 -9.17 22.91 -14.00
N LYS A 45 -8.02 22.22 -13.91
CA LYS A 45 -7.93 20.76 -14.05
C LYS A 45 -8.77 20.04 -12.98
N ILE A 46 -8.70 20.46 -11.72
CA ILE A 46 -9.52 19.86 -10.65
C ILE A 46 -11.01 20.06 -10.91
N SER A 47 -11.46 21.27 -11.25
CA SER A 47 -12.88 21.51 -11.55
C SER A 47 -13.39 20.66 -12.72
N ARG A 48 -12.58 20.51 -13.78
CA ARG A 48 -12.93 19.69 -14.94
C ARG A 48 -12.94 18.20 -14.61
N PHE A 49 -12.03 17.75 -13.74
CA PHE A 49 -12.00 16.38 -13.24
C PHE A 49 -13.24 16.06 -12.40
N GLU A 50 -13.70 16.98 -11.55
CA GLU A 50 -14.95 16.84 -10.81
C GLU A 50 -16.16 16.75 -11.73
N GLU A 51 -16.24 17.59 -12.75
CA GLU A 51 -17.31 17.56 -13.76
C GLU A 51 -17.37 16.20 -14.47
N VAL A 52 -16.21 15.66 -14.89
CA VAL A 52 -16.13 14.33 -15.50
C VAL A 52 -16.62 13.25 -14.52
N CYS A 53 -16.13 13.26 -13.28
CA CYS A 53 -16.53 12.30 -12.25
C CYS A 53 -18.03 12.34 -11.95
N PHE A 54 -18.60 13.54 -11.87
CA PHE A 54 -20.03 13.77 -11.64
C PHE A 54 -20.87 13.24 -12.80
N ASN A 55 -20.51 13.59 -14.04
CA ASN A 55 -21.19 13.12 -15.26
C ASN A 55 -21.10 11.61 -15.45
N TRP A 56 -20.04 11.00 -14.91
CA TRP A 56 -19.85 9.56 -14.89
C TRP A 56 -20.54 8.86 -13.71
N GLU A 57 -21.27 9.61 -12.89
CA GLU A 57 -21.96 9.14 -11.68
C GLU A 57 -21.04 8.38 -10.72
N LEU A 58 -19.75 8.75 -10.69
CA LEU A 58 -18.78 8.11 -9.81
C LEU A 58 -19.09 8.45 -8.35
N LYS A 59 -18.85 7.49 -7.46
CA LYS A 59 -19.03 7.72 -6.02
C LYS A 59 -17.92 8.59 -5.44
N ARG A 60 -16.71 8.50 -6.02
CA ARG A 60 -15.51 9.14 -5.47
C ARG A 60 -14.51 9.58 -6.54
N ALA A 61 -13.94 10.77 -6.36
CA ALA A 61 -12.70 11.19 -7.00
C ALA A 61 -11.55 11.16 -5.99
N SER A 62 -10.34 10.85 -6.44
CA SER A 62 -9.17 10.81 -5.55
C SER A 62 -7.92 11.35 -6.21
N ILE A 63 -7.08 12.02 -5.44
CA ILE A 63 -5.78 12.56 -5.87
C ILE A 63 -4.73 12.11 -4.85
N VAL A 64 -3.64 11.51 -5.32
CA VAL A 64 -2.47 11.15 -4.52
C VAL A 64 -1.37 12.16 -4.82
N LEU A 65 -1.01 12.96 -3.82
CA LEU A 65 0.04 13.97 -3.92
C LEU A 65 1.33 13.45 -3.30
N ASN A 66 2.48 13.81 -3.90
CA ASN A 66 3.80 13.52 -3.34
C ASN A 66 4.33 14.76 -2.60
N LYS A 67 4.61 14.63 -1.30
CA LYS A 67 5.05 15.74 -0.43
C LYS A 67 6.42 16.31 -0.80
N ARG A 68 7.21 15.59 -1.61
CA ARG A 68 8.52 16.08 -2.07
C ARG A 68 8.42 17.09 -3.19
N PHE A 69 7.31 17.13 -3.91
CA PHE A 69 7.15 18.03 -5.05
C PHE A 69 6.88 19.45 -4.56
N SER A 70 7.49 20.42 -5.22
CA SER A 70 7.36 21.85 -4.92
C SER A 70 5.92 22.35 -4.99
N SER A 71 5.09 21.72 -5.84
CA SER A 71 3.66 21.96 -6.00
C SER A 71 2.80 21.48 -4.82
N TYR A 72 3.32 20.66 -3.91
CA TYR A 72 2.50 19.97 -2.90
C TYR A 72 1.60 20.92 -2.10
N ASN A 73 2.17 21.99 -1.52
CA ASN A 73 1.41 22.91 -0.67
C ASN A 73 0.33 23.69 -1.45
N SER A 74 0.59 24.07 -2.71
CA SER A 74 -0.40 24.75 -3.54
C SER A 74 -1.48 23.79 -4.00
N SER A 75 -1.12 22.57 -4.41
CA SER A 75 -2.06 21.52 -4.79
C SER A 75 -3.00 21.15 -3.64
N VAL A 76 -2.49 21.00 -2.41
CA VAL A 76 -3.32 20.72 -1.22
C VAL A 76 -4.37 21.82 -1.02
N ARG A 77 -3.98 23.11 -1.11
CA ARG A 77 -4.93 24.22 -0.97
C ARG A 77 -6.06 24.14 -2.00
N VAL A 78 -5.71 23.91 -3.27
CA VAL A 78 -6.70 23.76 -4.36
C VAL A 78 -7.65 22.59 -4.08
N LEU A 79 -7.14 21.46 -3.59
CA LEU A 79 -7.96 20.29 -3.27
C LEU A 79 -8.91 20.57 -2.09
N LEU A 80 -8.42 21.20 -1.02
CA LEU A 80 -9.24 21.57 0.14
C LEU A 80 -10.32 22.59 -0.24
N ASP A 81 -9.99 23.59 -1.06
CA ASP A 81 -10.95 24.58 -1.58
C ASP A 81 -12.02 23.93 -2.49
N ALA A 82 -11.71 22.78 -3.07
CA ALA A 82 -12.62 21.96 -3.87
C ALA A 82 -13.31 20.84 -3.07
N ASP A 83 -13.34 20.92 -1.73
CA ASP A 83 -13.95 19.95 -0.81
C ASP A 83 -13.36 18.52 -0.84
N PHE A 84 -12.14 18.34 -1.34
CA PHE A 84 -11.43 17.08 -1.11
C PHE A 84 -10.93 17.04 0.33
N SER A 85 -11.04 15.87 0.96
CA SER A 85 -10.57 15.64 2.33
C SER A 85 -9.37 14.69 2.33
N LEU A 86 -8.42 14.93 3.24
CA LEU A 86 -7.30 14.01 3.48
C LEU A 86 -7.84 12.67 3.99
N HIS A 87 -7.56 11.58 3.27
CA HIS A 87 -7.97 10.24 3.65
C HIS A 87 -6.87 9.45 4.35
N ALA A 88 -5.67 9.52 3.80
CA ALA A 88 -4.56 8.69 4.21
C ALA A 88 -3.25 9.41 3.89
N ALA A 89 -2.31 9.30 4.81
CA ALA A 89 -0.94 9.76 4.63
C ALA A 89 -0.02 8.56 4.78
N LYS A 90 0.81 8.29 3.79
CA LYS A 90 1.72 7.13 3.78
C LYS A 90 3.15 7.57 3.56
N ILE A 91 4.06 6.81 4.14
CA ILE A 91 5.47 6.83 3.80
C ILE A 91 5.79 5.57 3.03
N GLU A 92 6.45 5.73 1.89
CA GLU A 92 7.04 4.64 1.11
C GLU A 92 8.56 4.66 1.34
N VAL A 93 9.12 3.48 1.58
CA VAL A 93 10.55 3.26 1.82
C VAL A 93 11.12 2.34 0.75
N CYS A 94 12.42 2.49 0.50
CA CYS A 94 13.21 1.62 -0.35
C CYS A 94 14.39 1.04 0.42
N ARG A 95 14.78 -0.19 0.10
CA ARG A 95 16.00 -0.84 0.60
C ARG A 95 16.61 -1.70 -0.49
N GLU A 96 17.81 -1.35 -0.95
CA GLU A 96 18.64 -2.27 -1.74
C GLU A 96 18.95 -3.53 -0.93
N LEU A 97 19.02 -4.68 -1.60
CA LEU A 97 19.18 -6.00 -0.96
C LEU A 97 20.57 -6.60 -1.17
N ASP A 98 21.48 -5.91 -1.86
CA ASP A 98 22.85 -6.33 -2.13
C ASP A 98 23.64 -6.62 -0.84
N ASP A 99 23.52 -5.75 0.16
CA ASP A 99 24.17 -5.85 1.48
C ASP A 99 23.39 -6.66 2.53
N VAL A 100 22.22 -7.20 2.17
CA VAL A 100 21.45 -8.07 3.08
C VAL A 100 22.13 -9.44 3.12
N GLU A 101 22.93 -9.66 4.16
CA GLU A 101 23.66 -10.91 4.40
C GLU A 101 22.76 -12.04 4.89
N THR A 102 23.28 -13.27 4.82
CA THR A 102 22.63 -14.44 5.40
C THR A 102 22.55 -14.30 6.91
N LEU A 103 21.35 -14.50 7.47
CA LEU A 103 21.12 -14.39 8.90
C LEU A 103 21.72 -15.60 9.65
N GLU A 104 22.61 -15.34 10.62
CA GLU A 104 23.16 -16.37 11.52
C GLU A 104 22.10 -17.05 12.37
N LYS A 105 21.02 -16.33 12.71
CA LYS A 105 19.86 -16.85 13.46
C LYS A 105 18.59 -16.47 12.74
N GLN A 106 17.86 -17.50 12.30
CA GLN A 106 16.59 -17.36 11.60
C GLN A 106 15.49 -18.04 12.40
N PHE A 107 14.31 -17.44 12.38
CA PHE A 107 13.12 -18.14 12.83
C PHE A 107 12.79 -19.22 11.81
N THR A 108 12.32 -20.36 12.30
CA THR A 108 11.79 -21.39 11.39
C THR A 108 10.50 -20.86 10.78
N TYR A 109 10.18 -21.28 9.57
CA TYR A 109 8.95 -20.86 8.92
C TYR A 109 8.27 -22.04 8.21
N ARG A 110 6.99 -21.86 7.89
CA ARG A 110 6.19 -22.80 7.10
C ARG A 110 5.34 -21.99 6.12
N SER A 111 5.19 -22.49 4.90
CA SER A 111 4.27 -21.94 3.91
C SER A 111 3.01 -22.79 3.79
N ILE A 112 1.99 -22.25 3.10
CA ILE A 112 0.80 -23.02 2.73
C ILE A 112 1.15 -24.17 1.78
N GLU A 113 2.11 -23.97 0.88
CA GLU A 113 2.55 -25.02 -0.05
C GLU A 113 3.08 -26.27 0.69
N GLU A 114 3.81 -26.07 1.78
CA GLU A 114 4.48 -27.17 2.47
C GLU A 114 3.57 -27.93 3.44
N ARG A 115 3.12 -27.26 4.50
CA ARG A 115 2.46 -27.91 5.65
C ARG A 115 1.42 -27.06 6.37
N LEU A 116 1.27 -25.80 6.02
CA LEU A 116 0.33 -24.90 6.69
C LEU A 116 -1.04 -24.94 6.01
N SER A 117 -2.12 -25.16 6.76
CA SER A 117 -3.45 -25.06 6.16
C SER A 117 -3.82 -23.59 5.93
N ALA A 118 -4.57 -23.29 4.85
CA ALA A 118 -5.10 -21.95 4.61
C ALA A 118 -5.95 -21.42 5.78
N LYS A 119 -6.68 -22.31 6.47
CA LYS A 119 -7.45 -21.95 7.66
C LYS A 119 -6.56 -21.49 8.81
N GLU A 120 -5.46 -22.20 9.07
CA GLU A 120 -4.49 -21.84 10.10
C GLU A 120 -3.79 -20.51 9.76
N PHE A 121 -3.38 -20.34 8.50
CA PHE A 121 -2.77 -19.10 8.02
C PHE A 121 -3.69 -17.89 8.23
N LYS A 122 -4.96 -17.97 7.80
CA LYS A 122 -5.94 -16.89 7.99
C LYS A 122 -6.16 -16.56 9.47
N CYS A 123 -6.26 -17.57 10.33
CA CYS A 123 -6.39 -17.36 11.77
C CYS A 123 -5.18 -16.59 12.34
N ILE A 124 -3.96 -16.96 11.96
CA ILE A 124 -2.74 -16.26 12.40
C ILE A 124 -2.68 -14.83 11.84
N TRP A 125 -3.13 -14.62 10.60
CA TRP A 125 -3.23 -13.30 10.00
C TRP A 125 -4.20 -12.40 10.77
N GLU A 126 -5.41 -12.86 11.06
CA GLU A 126 -6.37 -12.13 11.88
C GLU A 126 -5.77 -11.73 13.23
N GLN A 127 -5.09 -12.67 13.92
CA GLN A 127 -4.43 -12.41 15.19
C GLN A 127 -3.32 -11.36 15.06
N CYS A 128 -2.54 -11.40 13.98
CA CYS A 128 -1.53 -10.39 13.69
C CYS A 128 -2.14 -9.01 13.41
N MET A 129 -3.37 -8.92 12.90
CA MET A 129 -4.08 -7.67 12.66
C MET A 129 -4.68 -7.06 13.94
N LEU A 130 -5.09 -7.86 14.92
CA LEU A 130 -5.68 -7.37 16.17
C LEU A 130 -4.81 -6.32 16.85
N ASN A 131 -5.36 -5.15 17.17
CA ASN A 131 -4.67 -4.03 17.83
C ASN A 131 -3.37 -3.59 17.11
N SER A 132 -3.30 -3.79 15.80
CA SER A 132 -2.19 -3.34 14.95
C SER A 132 -2.56 -2.04 14.23
N GLY A 133 -1.55 -1.35 13.68
CA GLY A 133 -1.80 -0.21 12.79
C GLY A 133 -2.55 -0.59 11.49
N ASN A 134 -2.66 -1.88 11.20
CA ASN A 134 -3.39 -2.43 10.05
C ASN A 134 -4.81 -2.90 10.42
N GLN A 135 -5.25 -2.74 11.68
CA GLN A 135 -6.56 -3.23 12.14
C GLN A 135 -7.72 -2.51 11.48
N THR A 136 -7.56 -1.25 11.06
CA THR A 136 -8.61 -0.40 10.48
C THR A 136 -8.96 -0.75 9.02
N SER A 137 -8.68 -1.98 8.59
CA SER A 137 -9.07 -2.46 7.27
C SER A 137 -10.59 -2.64 7.20
N ASN A 138 -11.20 -2.19 6.09
CA ASN A 138 -12.61 -2.46 5.80
C ASN A 138 -12.85 -3.86 5.21
N LEU A 139 -11.78 -4.59 4.85
CA LEU A 139 -11.84 -5.95 4.32
C LEU A 139 -11.79 -6.99 5.43
N THR A 140 -12.57 -8.06 5.25
CA THR A 140 -12.51 -9.32 5.99
C THR A 140 -11.24 -10.11 5.67
N ILE A 141 -10.90 -11.10 6.51
CA ILE A 141 -9.73 -11.93 6.23
C ILE A 141 -9.85 -12.72 4.92
N ASP A 142 -11.07 -13.14 4.56
CA ASP A 142 -11.30 -13.88 3.33
C ASP A 142 -11.12 -12.99 2.10
N GLU A 143 -11.50 -11.72 2.16
CA GLU A 143 -11.27 -10.75 1.09
C GLU A 143 -9.79 -10.39 0.93
N HIS A 144 -9.07 -10.23 2.05
CA HIS A 144 -7.61 -10.08 2.04
C HIS A 144 -6.93 -11.29 1.41
N PHE A 145 -7.33 -12.49 1.83
CA PHE A 145 -6.78 -13.73 1.32
C PHE A 145 -7.07 -13.92 -0.16
N TYR A 146 -8.30 -13.61 -0.61
CA TYR A 146 -8.65 -13.62 -2.03
C TYR A 146 -7.80 -12.63 -2.84
N SER A 147 -7.53 -11.44 -2.30
CA SER A 147 -6.67 -10.44 -2.96
C SER A 147 -5.25 -10.96 -3.16
N VAL A 148 -4.69 -11.69 -2.19
CA VAL A 148 -3.39 -12.36 -2.35
C VAL A 148 -3.42 -13.38 -3.50
N GLN A 149 -4.47 -14.19 -3.57
CA GLN A 149 -4.61 -15.22 -4.61
C GLN A 149 -4.71 -14.62 -6.02
N THR A 150 -5.44 -13.52 -6.17
CA THR A 150 -5.64 -12.86 -7.47
C THR A 150 -4.43 -12.03 -7.89
N GLU A 151 -3.81 -11.31 -6.97
CA GLU A 151 -2.65 -10.46 -7.27
C GLU A 151 -1.38 -11.27 -7.52
N LEU A 152 -1.10 -12.29 -6.71
CA LEU A 152 0.12 -13.10 -6.86
C LEU A 152 -0.04 -14.22 -7.90
N GLY A 153 -1.27 -14.63 -8.18
CA GLY A 153 -1.57 -15.66 -9.17
C GLY A 153 -0.97 -17.03 -8.80
N LYS A 154 -0.46 -17.77 -9.79
CA LYS A 154 0.00 -19.15 -9.59
C LYS A 154 1.19 -19.21 -8.63
N GLY A 155 1.08 -20.02 -7.58
CA GLY A 155 2.15 -20.22 -6.59
C GLY A 155 2.09 -19.27 -5.40
N TRP A 156 1.00 -18.51 -5.24
CA TRP A 156 0.73 -17.65 -4.08
C TRP A 156 0.89 -18.38 -2.74
N GLU A 157 0.66 -19.70 -2.71
CA GLU A 157 0.77 -20.55 -1.53
C GLU A 157 2.19 -20.53 -0.92
N LYS A 158 3.21 -20.35 -1.76
CA LYS A 158 4.63 -20.27 -1.35
C LYS A 158 4.91 -19.00 -0.56
N SER A 159 4.27 -17.90 -0.96
CA SER A 159 4.41 -16.60 -0.33
C SER A 159 3.70 -16.53 1.02
N CYS A 160 2.67 -17.35 1.28
CA CYS A 160 1.95 -17.34 2.54
C CYS A 160 2.75 -17.99 3.68
N ILE A 161 3.61 -17.20 4.35
CA ILE A 161 4.60 -17.68 5.31
C ILE A 161 4.22 -17.32 6.75
N VAL A 162 4.29 -18.30 7.65
CA VAL A 162 4.23 -18.11 9.10
C VAL A 162 5.58 -18.44 9.71
N PHE A 163 6.07 -17.54 10.56
CA PHE A 163 7.31 -17.71 11.32
C PHE A 163 7.02 -18.27 12.71
N TYR A 164 7.94 -19.10 13.18
CA TYR A 164 7.84 -19.80 14.45
C TYR A 164 9.12 -19.61 15.28
N ASN A 165 8.93 -19.49 16.59
CA ASN A 165 9.97 -19.66 17.58
C ASN A 165 9.71 -21.01 18.25
N LYS A 166 10.54 -22.01 17.92
CA LYS A 166 10.26 -23.42 18.20
C LYS A 166 8.95 -23.86 17.51
N ASN A 167 7.87 -23.99 18.27
CA ASN A 167 6.55 -24.42 17.77
C ASN A 167 5.47 -23.34 17.95
N GLU A 168 5.82 -22.16 18.47
CA GLU A 168 4.88 -21.07 18.68
C GLU A 168 4.93 -20.09 17.50
N PRO A 169 3.79 -19.75 16.87
CA PRO A 169 3.77 -18.74 15.82
C PRO A 169 4.13 -17.38 16.41
N ILE A 170 5.03 -16.66 15.75
CA ILE A 170 5.49 -15.34 16.21
C ILE A 170 5.06 -14.21 15.30
N GLY A 171 4.76 -14.52 14.05
CA GLY A 171 4.34 -13.56 13.04
C GLY A 171 4.19 -14.22 11.68
N MET A 172 3.88 -13.42 10.69
CA MET A 172 3.70 -13.88 9.32
C MET A 172 4.11 -12.79 8.33
N SER A 173 4.41 -13.22 7.12
CA SER A 173 4.59 -12.32 6.01
C SER A 173 4.15 -12.96 4.70
N ILE A 174 3.91 -12.12 3.71
CA ILE A 174 3.59 -12.51 2.35
C ILE A 174 4.59 -11.82 1.42
N PRO A 175 5.85 -12.31 1.36
CA PRO A 175 6.85 -11.78 0.43
C PRO A 175 6.55 -12.20 -1.01
N HIS A 176 6.71 -11.26 -1.95
CA HIS A 176 6.51 -11.49 -3.38
C HIS A 176 7.39 -10.56 -4.22
N ILE A 177 7.59 -10.94 -5.49
CA ILE A 177 8.09 -10.02 -6.52
C ILE A 177 6.87 -9.30 -7.10
N GLU A 178 6.91 -7.97 -7.15
CA GLU A 178 5.77 -7.16 -7.58
C GLU A 178 5.36 -7.50 -9.02
N PRO A 179 4.09 -7.87 -9.28
CA PRO A 179 3.62 -8.19 -10.62
C PRO A 179 3.90 -7.06 -11.62
N GLY A 180 4.46 -7.43 -12.77
CA GLY A 180 4.84 -6.45 -13.80
C GLY A 180 6.23 -5.81 -13.60
N THR A 181 6.96 -6.19 -12.55
CA THR A 181 8.36 -5.84 -12.35
C THR A 181 9.27 -7.06 -12.53
N VAL A 182 10.58 -6.83 -12.63
CA VAL A 182 11.58 -7.91 -12.75
C VAL A 182 12.16 -8.31 -11.39
N SER A 183 12.46 -7.34 -10.53
CA SER A 183 13.23 -7.56 -9.31
C SER A 183 12.79 -6.69 -8.11
N GLU A 184 11.58 -6.13 -8.16
CA GLU A 184 11.03 -5.37 -7.04
C GLU A 184 10.42 -6.34 -6.01
N GLY A 185 11.03 -6.45 -4.84
CA GLY A 185 10.48 -7.18 -3.72
C GLY A 185 9.47 -6.36 -2.94
N ARG A 186 8.35 -6.96 -2.57
CA ARG A 186 7.35 -6.36 -1.67
C ARG A 186 6.87 -7.37 -0.64
N LEU A 187 6.34 -6.84 0.46
CA LEU A 187 5.58 -7.64 1.42
C LEU A 187 4.13 -7.23 1.29
N PHE A 188 3.29 -8.09 0.70
CA PHE A 188 1.84 -7.84 0.62
C PHE A 188 1.26 -7.58 2.02
N TYR A 189 1.69 -8.41 2.98
CA TYR A 189 1.42 -8.19 4.39
C TYR A 189 2.63 -8.58 5.25
N PHE A 190 2.77 -7.88 6.37
CA PHE A 190 3.74 -8.19 7.41
C PHE A 190 3.09 -7.94 8.77
N GLY A 191 3.19 -8.92 9.67
CA GLY A 191 2.58 -8.84 10.99
C GLY A 191 3.26 -9.70 12.03
N VAL A 192 3.11 -9.29 13.29
CA VAL A 192 3.66 -9.99 14.45
C VAL A 192 2.54 -10.24 15.45
N MET A 193 2.55 -11.43 16.04
CA MET A 193 1.57 -11.84 17.03
C MET A 193 1.57 -10.87 18.21
N PRO A 194 0.38 -10.53 18.78
CA PRO A 194 0.27 -9.50 19.82
C PRO A 194 1.24 -9.68 21.00
N TYR A 195 1.44 -10.90 21.46
CA TYR A 195 2.32 -11.25 22.59
C TYR A 195 3.82 -11.16 22.29
N TYR A 196 4.23 -10.98 21.03
CA TYR A 196 5.62 -10.73 20.63
C TYR A 196 5.93 -9.26 20.29
N ARG A 197 4.92 -8.39 20.32
CA ARG A 197 5.12 -6.95 20.06
C ARG A 197 5.90 -6.29 21.18
N GLY A 198 6.71 -5.29 20.83
CA GLY A 198 7.57 -4.57 21.77
C GLY A 198 8.85 -5.31 22.18
N LYS A 199 9.05 -6.58 21.77
CA LYS A 199 10.22 -7.40 22.11
C LYS A 199 11.35 -7.39 21.08
N GLY A 200 11.30 -6.49 20.09
CA GLY A 200 12.29 -6.42 18.99
C GLY A 200 12.12 -7.45 17.87
N VAL A 201 11.26 -8.47 18.06
CA VAL A 201 11.02 -9.57 17.10
C VAL A 201 10.62 -9.07 15.70
N ALA A 202 9.83 -8.00 15.62
CA ALA A 202 9.37 -7.47 14.32
C ALA A 202 10.52 -6.97 13.44
N SER A 203 11.57 -6.38 14.02
CA SER A 203 12.74 -5.94 13.25
C SER A 203 13.51 -7.14 12.69
N GLN A 204 13.69 -8.19 13.49
CA GLN A 204 14.35 -9.44 13.06
C GLN A 204 13.54 -10.16 11.98
N LEU A 205 12.22 -10.28 12.15
CA LEU A 205 11.34 -10.89 11.16
C LEU A 205 11.33 -10.11 9.84
N HIS A 206 11.26 -8.78 9.90
CA HIS A 206 11.32 -7.97 8.70
C HIS A 206 12.65 -8.17 7.97
N LEU A 207 13.78 -8.20 8.68
CA LEU A 207 15.09 -8.46 8.08
C LEU A 207 15.15 -9.87 7.43
N GLN A 208 14.56 -10.88 8.09
CA GLN A 208 14.44 -12.21 7.50
C GLN A 208 13.57 -12.20 6.24
N CYS A 209 12.49 -11.43 6.21
CA CYS A 209 11.68 -11.26 5.00
C CYS A 209 12.48 -10.56 3.87
N LEU A 210 13.34 -9.58 4.18
CA LEU A 210 14.23 -8.97 3.19
C LEU A 210 15.21 -9.99 2.60
N HIS A 211 15.75 -10.87 3.45
CA HIS A 211 16.60 -11.97 2.99
C HIS A 211 15.83 -12.93 2.07
N MET A 212 14.60 -13.31 2.44
CA MET A 212 13.74 -14.16 1.58
C MET A 212 13.45 -13.49 0.24
N LEU A 213 13.17 -12.18 0.21
CA LEU A 213 12.97 -11.45 -1.04
C LEU A 213 14.23 -11.50 -1.93
N LYS A 214 15.42 -11.37 -1.35
CA LYS A 214 16.68 -11.54 -2.08
C LYS A 214 16.82 -12.95 -2.66
N GLU A 215 16.49 -13.99 -1.90
CA GLU A 215 16.48 -15.38 -2.38
C GLU A 215 15.46 -15.61 -3.51
N MET A 216 14.35 -14.85 -3.51
CA MET A 216 13.36 -14.85 -4.60
C MET A 216 13.84 -14.10 -5.86
N GLY A 217 15.01 -13.45 -5.82
CA GLY A 217 15.58 -12.69 -6.93
C GLY A 217 15.30 -11.19 -6.91
N ALA A 218 14.75 -10.65 -5.81
CA ALA A 218 14.60 -9.21 -5.67
C ALA A 218 15.97 -8.53 -5.51
N THR A 219 16.15 -7.37 -6.16
CA THR A 219 17.34 -6.53 -6.00
C THR A 219 17.11 -5.40 -5.00
N TYR A 220 15.86 -4.94 -4.87
CA TYR A 220 15.44 -3.93 -3.91
C TYR A 220 14.06 -4.27 -3.32
N TYR A 221 13.79 -3.75 -2.14
CA TYR A 221 12.52 -3.84 -1.43
C TYR A 221 11.80 -2.49 -1.44
N ILE A 222 10.50 -2.49 -1.75
CA ILE A 222 9.59 -1.36 -1.52
C ILE A 222 8.59 -1.70 -0.42
N GLY A 223 8.58 -0.87 0.62
CA GLY A 223 7.65 -0.98 1.75
C GLY A 223 6.83 0.29 1.90
N SER A 224 5.60 0.18 2.42
CA SER A 224 4.84 1.37 2.79
C SER A 224 4.09 1.19 4.10
N THR A 225 3.85 2.30 4.78
CA THR A 225 2.99 2.31 5.98
C THR A 225 2.36 3.68 6.18
N HIS A 226 1.34 3.76 7.03
CA HIS A 226 0.72 5.04 7.37
C HIS A 226 1.71 5.92 8.16
N THR A 227 1.67 7.24 7.98
CA THR A 227 2.57 8.19 8.67
C THR A 227 2.38 8.19 10.19
N SER A 228 1.21 7.77 10.69
CA SER A 228 0.96 7.54 12.12
C SER A 228 1.45 6.18 12.65
N ASN A 229 1.83 5.24 11.77
CA ASN A 229 2.34 3.93 12.17
C ASN A 229 3.84 4.00 12.50
N GLU A 230 4.18 4.76 13.52
CA GLU A 230 5.58 4.94 13.96
C GLU A 230 6.28 3.62 14.31
N LYS A 231 5.52 2.61 14.74
CA LYS A 231 6.06 1.28 15.07
C LYS A 231 6.66 0.61 13.83
N MET A 232 5.95 0.66 12.70
CA MET A 232 6.45 0.11 11.44
C MET A 232 7.58 0.96 10.87
N GLN A 233 7.50 2.28 10.99
CA GLN A 233 8.59 3.15 10.54
C GLN A 233 9.90 2.88 11.30
N ARG A 234 9.83 2.65 12.62
CA ARG A 234 10.99 2.19 13.41
C ARG A 234 11.57 0.87 12.94
N ILE A 235 10.76 -0.03 12.39
CA ILE A 235 11.25 -1.28 11.80
C ILE A 235 12.00 -1.00 10.49
N PHE A 236 11.45 -0.14 9.63
CA PHE A 236 12.10 0.29 8.40
C PHE A 236 13.49 0.87 8.67
N TRP A 237 13.61 1.85 9.57
CA TRP A 237 14.90 2.49 9.86
C TRP A 237 15.92 1.53 10.49
N ARG A 238 15.49 0.61 11.35
CA ARG A 238 16.39 -0.40 11.94
C ARG A 238 16.94 -1.38 10.92
N ASN A 239 16.22 -1.59 9.82
CA ASN A 239 16.64 -2.44 8.72
C ASN A 239 17.10 -1.59 7.52
N ASN A 240 17.65 -0.41 7.81
CA ASN A 240 18.30 0.49 6.85
C ASN A 240 17.46 0.88 5.63
N CYS A 241 16.12 0.80 5.73
CA CYS A 241 15.24 1.29 4.69
C CYS A 241 15.28 2.82 4.68
N SER A 242 15.43 3.39 3.50
CA SER A 242 15.46 4.84 3.27
C SER A 242 14.11 5.32 2.77
N VAL A 243 13.70 6.52 3.16
CA VAL A 243 12.44 7.11 2.68
C VAL A 243 12.56 7.39 1.18
N LYS A 244 11.64 6.81 0.40
CA LYS A 244 11.54 7.03 -1.05
C LYS A 244 10.56 8.15 -1.38
N MET A 245 9.42 8.19 -0.71
CA MET A 245 8.44 9.28 -0.84
C MET A 245 7.47 9.30 0.33
N GLU A 246 6.88 10.46 0.55
CA GLU A 246 5.71 10.61 1.40
C GLU A 246 4.55 11.03 0.51
N ILE A 247 3.43 10.33 0.62
CA ILE A 247 2.24 10.56 -0.19
C ILE A 247 1.03 10.81 0.68
N GLU A 248 0.14 11.65 0.18
CA GLU A 248 -1.15 11.91 0.80
C GLU A 248 -2.26 11.71 -0.23
N LEU A 249 -3.23 10.87 0.14
CA LEU A 249 -4.43 10.59 -0.61
C LEU A 249 -5.52 11.54 -0.15
N TYR A 250 -5.99 12.38 -1.05
CA TYR A 250 -7.15 13.25 -0.90
C TYR A 250 -8.31 12.67 -1.70
N TYR A 251 -9.53 12.72 -1.18
CA TYR A 251 -10.71 12.26 -1.91
C TYR A 251 -11.92 13.13 -1.66
N LYS A 252 -12.78 13.19 -2.66
CA LYS A 252 -14.11 13.79 -2.60
C LYS A 252 -15.16 12.73 -2.88
N ILE A 253 -16.21 12.69 -2.08
CA ILE A 253 -17.37 11.83 -2.29
C ILE A 253 -18.45 12.67 -2.99
N PHE A 254 -18.98 12.20 -4.11
CA PHE A 254 -20.03 12.93 -4.86
C PHE A 254 -21.44 12.55 -4.42
N ASN A 255 -21.63 11.36 -3.85
CA ASN A 255 -22.94 10.79 -3.55
C ASN A 255 -22.99 10.20 -2.13
N GLU A 256 -23.04 11.05 -1.10
CA GLU A 256 -23.62 10.67 0.19
C GLU A 256 -25.10 11.06 0.24
N GLY A 257 -26.00 10.10 0.00
CA GLY A 257 -27.41 10.21 0.44
C GLY A 257 -28.50 10.09 -0.63
N GLN A 258 -28.85 8.85 -0.98
CA GLN A 258 -30.26 8.45 -1.23
C GLN A 258 -30.69 7.26 -0.36
N GLY A 259 -30.05 7.07 0.79
CA GLY A 259 -30.35 5.94 1.68
C GLY A 259 -30.10 6.27 3.14
N LYS A 260 -30.78 7.31 3.65
CA LYS A 260 -31.06 7.58 5.09
C LYS A 260 -31.65 8.99 5.23
N ARG A 261 -32.88 9.18 4.78
CA ARG A 261 -33.77 10.23 5.28
C ARG A 261 -35.16 9.62 5.48
N LYS A 262 -35.42 9.33 6.76
CA LYS A 262 -36.67 8.93 7.43
C LYS A 262 -37.43 7.74 6.87
#